data_AF-A0A4U8SZ44-F1
#
_entry.id   AF-A0A4U8SZ44-F1
#
_cell.length_a   1.000
_cell.length_b   1.000
_cell.length_c   1.000
_cell.angle_alpha   90.00
_cell.angle_beta   90.00
_cell.angle_gamma   90.00
#
_symmetry.space_group_name_H-M   'P 1'
#
loop_
_entity.id
_entity.type
_entity.pdbx_description
1 polymer ?
#
loop_
_entity_poly.entity_id
_entity_poly.type
_entity_poly.pdbx_seq_one_letter_code
_entity_poly.pdbx_strand_id
1 'polypeptide(L)' 'MTLIIENASKELYTAIKSLAKIDNAKCKVQKPKLTKFEKEILKAKAELEKEKREGTLKTYASAKEAFEKEGLL' A
#
# COMPACT_ATOMS: atom_id res chain seq x y z
N MET A 1 -2.34 11.94 -29.30
CA MET A 1 -1.05 11.85 -28.58
C MET A 1 -1.33 11.74 -27.09
N THR A 2 -0.48 11.07 -26.32
CA THR A 2 -0.66 10.89 -24.86
C THR A 2 0.62 11.26 -24.13
N LEU A 3 0.51 12.08 -23.08
CA LEU A 3 1.60 12.44 -22.17
C LEU A 3 1.39 11.70 -20.84
N ILE A 4 2.44 11.07 -20.32
CA ILE A 4 2.45 10.42 -19.01
C ILE A 4 3.44 11.19 -18.13
N ILE A 5 3.00 11.60 -16.94
CA ILE A 5 3.82 12.27 -15.94
C ILE A 5 3.83 11.40 -14.69
N GLU A 6 5.00 10.88 -14.33
CA GLU A 6 5.20 10.05 -13.14
C GLU A 6 5.63 10.90 -11.94
N ASN A 7 5.36 10.42 -10.72
CA ASN A 7 5.73 11.08 -9.46
C ASN A 7 5.21 12.54 -9.33
N ALA A 8 4.07 12.83 -9.93
CA ALA A 8 3.48 14.17 -9.89
C ALA A 8 2.93 14.52 -8.49
N SER A 9 3.23 15.73 -8.03
CA SER A 9 2.61 16.28 -6.83
C SER A 9 1.13 16.62 -7.07
N LYS A 10 0.39 16.86 -5.99
CA LYS A 10 -1.03 17.23 -6.06
C LYS A 10 -1.23 18.59 -6.75
N GLU A 11 -0.31 19.51 -6.52
CA GLU A 11 -0.28 20.85 -7.10
C GLU A 11 -0.05 20.76 -8.62
N LEU A 12 0.94 19.97 -9.06
CA LEU A 12 1.22 19.76 -10.48
C LEU A 12 0.02 19.13 -11.20
N TYR A 13 -0.59 18.09 -10.63
CA TYR A 13 -1.82 17.49 -11.18
C TYR A 13 -2.92 18.53 -11.34
N THR A 14 -3.11 19.40 -10.34
CA THR A 14 -4.16 20.43 -10.37
C THR A 14 -3.90 21.44 -11.49
N ALA A 15 -2.66 21.89 -11.65
CA ALA A 15 -2.26 22.78 -12.73
C ALA A 15 -2.49 22.14 -14.12
N ILE A 16 -2.02 20.90 -14.32
CA ILE A 16 -2.19 20.18 -15.59
C ILE A 16 -3.67 19.92 -15.90
N LYS A 17 -4.48 19.60 -14.88
CA LYS A 17 -5.93 19.41 -15.07
C LYS A 17 -6.63 20.68 -15.53
N SER A 18 -6.22 21.84 -15.00
CA SER A 18 -6.76 23.14 -15.45
C SER A 18 -6.37 23.43 -16.89
N LEU A 19 -5.11 23.18 -17.27
CA LEU A 19 -4.64 23.34 -18.65
C LEU A 19 -5.36 22.40 -19.61
N ALA A 20 -5.53 21.13 -19.23
CA ALA A 20 -6.23 20.15 -20.06
C ALA A 20 -7.68 20.54 -20.36
N LYS A 21 -8.38 21.22 -19.44
CA LYS A 21 -9.74 21.70 -19.68
C LYS A 21 -9.82 22.77 -20.78
N ILE A 22 -8.81 23.63 -20.89
CA ILE A 22 -8.77 24.71 -21.89
C ILE A 22 -8.73 24.12 -23.30
N ASP A 23 -7.99 23.02 -23.47
CA ASP A 23 -7.84 22.31 -24.74
C ASP A 23 -8.88 21.18 -24.92
N ASN A 24 -9.89 21.11 -24.05
CA ASN A 24 -10.89 20.02 -24.00
C ASN A 24 -10.27 18.60 -23.95
N ALA A 25 -9.05 18.49 -23.39
CA ALA A 25 -8.31 17.26 -23.23
C ALA A 25 -8.70 16.52 -21.93
N LYS A 26 -8.58 15.18 -21.94
CA LYS A 26 -8.93 14.33 -20.79
C LYS A 26 -7.71 14.13 -19.88
N CYS A 27 -7.79 14.58 -18.64
CA CYS A 27 -6.80 14.30 -17.60
C CYS A 27 -7.25 13.12 -16.71
N LYS A 28 -6.44 12.06 -16.60
CA LYS A 28 -6.72 10.88 -15.78
C LYS A 28 -5.56 10.60 -14.83
N VAL A 29 -5.87 10.36 -13.55
CA VAL A 29 -4.90 9.85 -12.58
C VAL A 29 -4.97 8.33 -12.59
N GLN A 30 -3.87 7.68 -12.95
CA GLN A 30 -3.71 6.24 -12.76
C GLN A 30 -2.94 6.02 -11.47
N LYS A 31 -3.62 5.51 -10.44
CA LYS A 31 -2.93 4.98 -9.27
C LYS A 31 -2.44 3.57 -9.61
N PRO A 32 -1.23 3.18 -9.20
CA PRO A 32 -0.79 1.81 -9.35
C PRO A 32 -1.83 0.89 -8.68
N LYS A 33 -2.32 -0.09 -9.43
CA LYS A 33 -3.18 -1.13 -8.89
C LYS A 33 -2.29 -2.06 -8.11
N LEU A 34 -2.48 -2.11 -6.80
CA LEU A 34 -1.85 -3.13 -5.97
C LEU A 34 -2.25 -4.52 -6.48
N THR A 35 -1.25 -5.37 -6.64
CA THR A 35 -1.40 -6.80 -6.90
C THR A 35 -2.15 -7.47 -5.74
N LYS A 36 -2.65 -8.70 -5.96
CA LYS A 36 -3.28 -9.48 -4.87
C LYS A 36 -2.32 -9.66 -3.69
N PHE A 37 -1.05 -9.96 -4.00
CA PHE A 37 0.02 -10.12 -3.02
C PHE A 37 0.24 -8.86 -2.16
N GLU A 38 0.37 -7.69 -2.79
CA GLU A 38 0.56 -6.43 -2.04
C GLU A 38 -0.64 -6.10 -1.14
N LYS A 39 -1.86 -6.43 -1.58
CA LYS A 39 -3.07 -6.27 -0.75
C LYS A 39 -3.07 -7.21 0.45
N GLU A 40 -2.67 -8.46 0.26
CA GLU A 40 -2.57 -9.45 1.34
C GLU A 40 -1.52 -9.04 2.37
N ILE A 41 -0.36 -8.52 1.93
CA ILE A 41 0.66 -7.98 2.84
C ILE A 41 0.12 -6.83 3.67
N LEU A 42 -0.56 -5.86 3.04
CA LEU A 42 -1.13 -4.71 3.77
C LEU A 42 -2.19 -5.15 4.77
N LYS A 43 -2.99 -6.17 4.43
CA LYS A 43 -3.98 -6.74 5.33
C LYS A 43 -3.31 -7.44 6.52
N ALA A 44 -2.33 -8.31 6.27
CA ALA A 44 -1.57 -8.99 7.32
C ALA A 44 -0.88 -8.00 8.25
N LYS A 45 -0.31 -6.92 7.71
CA LYS A 45 0.27 -5.83 8.52
C LYS A 45 -0.77 -5.16 9.41
N ALA A 46 -1.96 -4.88 8.88
CA ALA A 46 -3.04 -4.26 9.65
C ALA A 46 -3.55 -5.19 10.78
N GLU A 47 -3.63 -6.50 10.51
CA GLU A 47 -3.99 -7.51 11.50
C GLU A 47 -2.94 -7.61 12.61
N LEU A 48 -1.64 -7.67 12.27
CA LEU A 48 -0.55 -7.64 13.26
C LEU A 48 -0.57 -6.39 14.14
N GLU A 49 -0.79 -5.21 13.55
CA GLU A 49 -0.90 -3.95 14.31
C GLU A 49 -2.12 -3.95 15.25
N LYS A 50 -3.21 -4.62 14.86
CA LYS A 50 -4.39 -4.78 15.69
C LYS A 50 -4.11 -5.72 16.86
N GLU A 51 -3.56 -6.90 16.60
CA GLU A 51 -3.19 -7.89 17.63
C GLU A 51 -2.19 -7.30 18.63
N LYS A 52 -1.25 -6.47 18.16
CA LYS A 52 -0.30 -5.76 19.01
C LYS A 52 -1.01 -4.79 19.97
N ARG A 53 -1.99 -4.02 19.47
CA ARG A 53 -2.76 -3.07 20.29
C ARG A 53 -3.66 -3.78 21.29
N GLU A 54 -4.23 -4.91 20.89
CA GLU A 54 -5.12 -5.72 21.74
C GLU A 54 -4.35 -6.62 22.72
N GLY A 55 -3.02 -6.69 22.61
CA GLY A 55 -2.17 -7.53 23.46
C GLY A 55 -2.32 -9.03 23.17
N THR A 56 -2.94 -9.38 22.04
CA THR A 56 -3.19 -10.76 21.61
C THR A 56 -2.11 -11.29 20.65
N LEU A 57 -1.17 -10.43 20.26
CA LEU A 57 -0.05 -10.80 19.40
C LEU A 57 0.82 -11.86 20.07
N LYS A 58 0.97 -13.02 19.42
CA LYS A 58 1.89 -14.07 19.88
C LYS A 58 3.32 -13.52 19.88
N THR A 59 3.97 -13.63 21.03
CA THR A 59 5.38 -13.27 21.20
C THR A 59 6.13 -14.45 21.78
N TYR A 60 7.40 -14.56 21.44
CA TYR A 60 8.29 -15.62 21.89
C TYR A 60 9.60 -14.98 22.35
N ALA A 61 10.24 -15.55 23.35
CA ALA A 61 11.52 -15.04 23.85
C ALA A 61 12.69 -15.36 22.91
N SER A 62 12.53 -16.36 22.02
CA SER A 62 13.54 -16.72 21.03
C SER A 62 12.93 -17.39 19.80
N ALA A 63 13.69 -17.42 18.71
CA ALA A 63 13.31 -18.17 17.51
C ALA A 63 13.13 -19.67 17.80
N LYS A 64 13.99 -20.26 18.65
CA LYS A 64 13.90 -21.68 19.04
C LYS A 64 12.56 -22.00 19.70
N GLU A 65 12.14 -21.17 20.65
CA GLU A 65 10.84 -21.31 21.32
C GLU A 65 9.66 -21.17 20.35
N ALA A 66 9.75 -20.23 19.40
CA ALA A 66 8.71 -20.05 18.38
C ALA A 66 8.56 -21.30 17.51
N PHE A 67 9.66 -21.88 17.05
CA PHE A 67 9.64 -23.07 16.21
C PHE A 67 9.13 -24.32 16.96
N GLU A 68 9.53 -24.53 18.21
CA GLU A 68 9.04 -25.64 19.04
C GLU A 68 7.53 -25.52 19.31
N LYS A 69 7.03 -24.32 19.66
CA LYS A 69 5.61 -24.09 19.95
C LYS A 69 4.70 -24.20 18.73
N GLU A 70 5.22 -23.93 17.53
CA GLU A 70 4.48 -24.05 16.28
C GLU A 70 4.72 -25.42 15.59
N GLY A 71 5.45 -26.35 16.23
CA GLY A 71 5.65 -27.72 15.75
C GLY A 71 6.56 -27.83 14.52
N LEU A 72 7.49 -26.90 14.37
CA LEU A 72 8.44 -26.82 13.25
C LEU A 72 9.82 -27.42 13.59
N LEU A 73 10.03 -27.80 14.87
CA LEU A 73 11.18 -28.52 15.45
C LEU A 73 10.66 -29.51 16.50
#